data_AF-A0A059WNM2-F1
#
_entry.id   AF-A0A059WNM2-F1
#
_cell.length_a   1.000
_cell.length_b   1.000
_cell.length_c   1.000
_cell.angle_alpha   90.00
_cell.angle_beta   90.00
_cell.angle_gamma   90.00
#
_symmetry.space_group_name_H-M   'P 1'
#
loop_
_entity.id
_entity.type
_entity.pdbx_description
1 polymer ?
#
loop_
_entity_poly.entity_id
_entity_poly.type
_entity_poly.pdbx_seq_one_letter_code
_entity_poly.pdbx_strand_id
1 'polypeptide(L)'
;VIIGLIGGMSLPLLTAHMNRSAHIKTHAHQDYALSAIAAYVEKNHRFPCPADPQVTGPDFGLTQVHCRGQKARGILPFKTLGISETYARDGFKRLMTYVVEQELAKKDTALQNERGGLITVKNEENGSVIATPQKEDRNPNFIAFVIISHGESGGGAYMGNGQAVKLMGESPSSQKRENYDENLIFIESSQTDDILRWESRDQFLKHYVGRHP
;
A
#
# COMPACT_ATOMS: atom_id res chain seq x y z
N VAL A 1 -40.22 23.01 15.44
CA VAL A 1 -40.16 21.69 14.75
C VAL A 1 -39.54 21.75 13.35
N ILE A 2 -39.53 22.89 12.63
CA ILE A 2 -38.94 22.96 11.27
C ILE A 2 -37.40 23.03 11.27
N ILE A 3 -36.79 23.66 12.28
CA ILE A 3 -35.31 23.77 12.41
C ILE A 3 -34.65 22.41 12.74
N GLY A 4 -35.36 21.51 13.45
CA GLY A 4 -34.87 20.16 13.75
C GLY A 4 -34.89 19.20 12.57
N LEU A 5 -35.77 19.40 11.59
CA LEU A 5 -35.86 18.58 10.38
C LEU A 5 -34.75 18.88 9.36
N ILE A 6 -34.30 20.13 9.26
CA ILE A 6 -33.20 20.53 8.36
C ILE A 6 -31.83 20.10 8.91
N GLY A 7 -31.67 20.11 10.24
CA GLY A 7 -30.47 19.57 10.91
C GLY A 7 -30.34 18.04 10.77
N GLY A 8 -31.45 17.31 10.69
CA GLY A 8 -31.47 15.85 10.59
C GLY A 8 -31.01 15.29 9.24
N MET A 9 -31.26 16.00 8.13
CA MET A 9 -30.88 15.54 6.78
C MET A 9 -29.50 16.06 6.30
N SER A 10 -28.97 17.12 6.91
CA SER A 10 -27.71 17.76 6.48
C SER A 10 -26.46 17.02 6.96
N LEU A 11 -26.51 16.41 8.15
CA LEU A 11 -25.41 15.63 8.72
C LEU A 11 -25.00 14.39 7.89
N PRO A 12 -25.91 13.48 7.47
CA PRO A 12 -25.53 12.31 6.67
C PRO A 12 -24.99 12.69 5.27
N LEU A 13 -25.42 13.82 4.71
CA LEU A 13 -24.88 14.32 3.46
C LEU A 13 -23.43 14.83 3.64
N LEU A 14 -23.15 15.52 4.74
CA LEU A 14 -21.81 16.01 5.06
C LEU A 14 -20.83 14.85 5.29
N THR A 15 -21.22 13.82 6.05
CA THR A 15 -20.37 12.64 6.26
C THR A 15 -20.11 11.90 4.96
N ALA A 16 -21.13 11.70 4.11
CA ALA A 16 -20.95 11.10 2.78
C ALA A 16 -20.00 11.93 1.90
N HIS A 17 -20.09 13.26 1.94
CA HIS A 17 -19.18 14.15 1.21
C HIS A 17 -17.74 14.06 1.74
N MET A 18 -17.56 14.03 3.06
CA MET A 18 -16.25 13.88 3.70
C MET A 18 -15.61 12.54 3.34
N ASN A 19 -16.36 11.44 3.40
CA ASN A 19 -15.84 10.12 3.05
C ASN A 19 -15.44 10.08 1.58
N ARG A 20 -16.27 10.60 0.67
CA ARG A 20 -15.90 10.72 -0.75
C ARG A 20 -14.63 11.55 -0.94
N SER A 21 -14.48 12.67 -0.23
CA SER A 21 -13.25 13.48 -0.27
C SER A 21 -12.05 12.68 0.23
N ALA A 22 -12.20 11.87 1.27
CA ALA A 22 -11.16 11.00 1.78
C ALA A 22 -10.76 9.93 0.74
N HIS A 23 -11.71 9.25 0.10
CA HIS A 23 -11.41 8.29 -0.98
C HIS A 23 -10.65 8.94 -2.14
N ILE A 24 -11.08 10.12 -2.61
CA ILE A 24 -10.39 10.86 -3.67
C ILE A 24 -8.96 11.23 -3.25
N LYS A 25 -8.77 11.70 -2.01
CA LYS A 25 -7.44 12.01 -1.47
C LYS A 25 -6.57 10.78 -1.37
N THR A 26 -7.12 9.64 -0.95
CA THR A 26 -6.38 8.37 -0.89
C THR A 26 -5.83 7.99 -2.25
N HIS A 27 -6.66 7.97 -3.30
CA HIS A 27 -6.20 7.67 -4.65
C HIS A 27 -5.13 8.66 -5.12
N ALA A 28 -5.34 9.96 -4.92
CA ALA A 28 -4.36 10.98 -5.30
C ALA A 28 -3.01 10.80 -4.56
N HIS A 29 -3.04 10.44 -3.28
CA HIS A 29 -1.82 10.17 -2.50
C HIS A 29 -1.13 8.87 -2.95
N GLN A 30 -1.90 7.83 -3.27
CA GLN A 30 -1.37 6.58 -3.82
C GLN A 30 -0.70 6.82 -5.18
N ASP A 31 -1.32 7.58 -6.09
CA ASP A 31 -0.75 7.90 -7.40
C ASP A 31 0.53 8.73 -7.28
N TYR A 32 0.56 9.67 -6.32
CA TYR A 32 1.76 10.45 -6.03
C TYR A 32 2.88 9.57 -5.44
N ALA A 33 2.54 8.65 -4.54
CA ALA A 33 3.46 7.67 -4.00
C ALA A 33 4.03 6.74 -5.08
N LEU A 34 3.19 6.27 -6.02
CA LEU A 34 3.61 5.48 -7.18
C LEU A 34 4.66 6.21 -8.01
N SER A 35 4.38 7.48 -8.33
CA SER A 35 5.30 8.34 -9.09
C SER A 35 6.64 8.52 -8.35
N ALA A 36 6.61 8.70 -7.03
CA ALA A 36 7.82 8.82 -6.22
C ALA A 36 8.62 7.50 -6.12
N ILE A 37 7.93 6.36 -5.99
CA ILE A 37 8.55 5.03 -6.04
C ILE A 37 9.22 4.83 -7.40
N ALA A 38 8.58 5.25 -8.50
CA ALA A 38 9.16 5.13 -9.84
C ALA A 38 10.46 5.91 -9.97
N ALA A 39 10.48 7.18 -9.54
CA ALA A 39 11.70 8.00 -9.52
C ALA A 39 12.80 7.37 -8.66
N TYR A 40 12.43 6.76 -7.52
CA TYR A 40 13.39 6.03 -6.69
C TYR A 40 13.95 4.80 -7.40
N VAL A 41 13.09 3.99 -8.04
CA VAL A 41 13.49 2.77 -8.76
C VAL A 41 14.37 3.09 -9.97
N GLU A 42 14.06 4.16 -10.70
CA GLU A 42 14.86 4.64 -11.83
C GLU A 42 16.28 5.00 -11.37
N LYS A 43 16.39 5.77 -10.29
CA LYS A 43 17.66 6.24 -9.74
C LYS A 43 18.48 5.14 -9.06
N ASN A 44 17.84 4.26 -8.30
CA ASN A 44 18.53 3.30 -7.42
C ASN A 44 18.55 1.88 -7.98
N HIS A 45 17.90 1.64 -9.12
CA HIS A 45 17.77 0.32 -9.76
C HIS A 45 17.17 -0.77 -8.85
N ARG A 46 16.42 -0.36 -7.82
CA ARG A 46 15.75 -1.24 -6.87
C ARG A 46 14.53 -0.55 -6.27
N PHE A 47 13.58 -1.33 -5.78
CA PHE A 47 12.46 -0.79 -5.02
C PHE A 47 12.91 -0.37 -3.60
N PRO A 48 12.27 0.64 -2.99
CA PRO A 48 12.59 1.02 -1.63
C PRO A 48 12.11 -0.08 -0.67
N CYS A 49 12.86 -0.34 0.40
CA CYS A 49 12.32 -1.12 1.51
C CYS A 49 11.31 -0.27 2.28
N PRO A 50 10.25 -0.86 2.86
CA PRO A 50 9.32 -0.12 3.70
C PRO A 50 10.04 0.54 4.87
N ALA A 51 9.53 1.69 5.32
CA ALA A 51 10.00 2.32 6.54
C ALA A 51 9.46 1.55 7.76
N ASP A 52 10.27 1.50 8.81
CA ASP A 52 9.93 0.81 10.05
C ASP A 52 9.02 1.71 10.92
N PRO A 53 7.79 1.27 11.27
CA PRO A 53 6.89 2.04 12.12
C PRO A 53 7.39 2.24 13.56
N GLN A 54 8.37 1.45 14.03
CA GLN A 54 8.98 1.58 15.35
C GLN A 54 10.04 2.69 15.42
N VAL A 55 10.49 3.22 14.29
CA VAL A 55 11.45 4.32 14.26
C VAL A 55 10.75 5.63 14.63
N THR A 56 11.44 6.50 15.36
CA THR A 56 10.97 7.83 15.77
C THR A 56 11.90 8.93 15.26
N GLY A 57 11.46 10.18 15.36
CA GLY A 57 12.32 11.35 15.15
C GLY A 57 12.78 11.56 13.69
N PRO A 58 14.04 11.98 13.46
CA PRO A 58 14.51 12.37 12.13
C PRO A 58 14.53 11.21 11.14
N ASP A 59 14.62 9.97 11.62
CA ASP A 59 14.67 8.78 10.76
C ASP A 59 13.28 8.20 10.47
N PHE A 60 12.23 8.67 11.14
CA PHE A 60 10.85 8.24 10.86
C PHE A 60 10.48 8.54 9.41
N GLY A 61 10.12 7.51 8.65
CA GLY A 61 9.82 7.60 7.22
C GLY A 61 11.01 7.34 6.29
N LEU A 62 12.18 6.95 6.80
CA LEU A 62 13.30 6.48 5.97
C LEU A 62 13.18 4.99 5.65
N THR A 63 13.59 4.62 4.43
CA THR A 63 13.72 3.22 4.00
C THR A 63 14.72 2.48 4.87
N GLN A 64 14.41 1.22 5.18
CA GLN A 64 15.37 0.36 5.86
C GLN A 64 16.52 -0.05 4.91
N VAL A 65 17.74 -0.18 5.45
CA VAL A 65 18.92 -0.59 4.67
C VAL A 65 18.74 -1.99 4.06
N HIS A 66 18.13 -2.88 4.84
CA HIS A 66 17.66 -4.18 4.42
C HIS A 66 16.17 -4.22 4.75
N CYS A 67 15.37 -4.90 3.93
CA CYS A 67 13.98 -5.14 4.25
C CYS A 67 13.95 -6.13 5.43
N ARG A 68 14.11 -5.61 6.66
CA ARG A 68 14.05 -6.38 7.90
C ARG A 68 12.58 -6.57 8.28
N GLY A 69 12.29 -7.68 8.94
CA GLY A 69 10.92 -8.10 9.29
C GLY A 69 10.45 -9.29 8.45
N GLN A 70 9.40 -9.98 8.92
CA GLN A 70 8.76 -10.99 8.11
C GLN A 70 8.17 -10.29 6.87
N LYS A 71 8.73 -10.60 5.70
CA LYS A 71 8.10 -10.35 4.39
C LYS A 71 8.04 -8.89 3.90
N ALA A 72 9.07 -8.09 4.18
CA ALA A 72 9.27 -6.76 3.57
C ALA A 72 8.02 -5.86 3.60
N ARG A 73 7.47 -5.67 4.81
CA ARG A 73 6.27 -4.88 5.09
C ARG A 73 6.54 -3.79 6.13
N GLY A 74 5.93 -2.63 5.96
CA GLY A 74 6.01 -1.52 6.90
C GLY A 74 5.14 -0.35 6.46
N ILE A 75 5.56 0.86 6.80
CA ILE A 75 4.92 2.10 6.32
C ILE A 75 5.60 2.59 5.05
N LEU A 76 4.89 3.39 4.24
CA LEU A 76 5.48 4.02 3.06
C LEU A 76 6.71 4.87 3.46
N PRO A 77 7.90 4.68 2.85
CA PRO A 77 9.14 5.37 3.23
C PRO A 77 9.20 6.81 2.68
N PHE A 78 8.28 7.66 3.14
CA PHE A 78 8.01 8.98 2.58
C PHE A 78 9.21 9.93 2.53
N LYS A 79 10.09 9.93 3.54
CA LYS A 79 11.29 10.77 3.53
C LYS A 79 12.28 10.32 2.46
N THR A 80 12.47 9.01 2.31
CA THR A 80 13.32 8.46 1.25
C THR A 80 12.74 8.74 -0.14
N LEU A 81 11.42 8.70 -0.26
CA LEU A 81 10.72 9.02 -1.50
C LEU A 81 10.65 10.54 -1.79
N GLY A 82 11.11 11.39 -0.87
CA GLY A 82 11.08 12.84 -1.05
C GLY A 82 9.67 13.44 -0.99
N ILE A 83 8.71 12.74 -0.37
CA ILE A 83 7.32 13.21 -0.21
C ILE A 83 7.04 13.51 1.26
N SER A 84 6.16 14.47 1.53
CA SER A 84 5.77 14.78 2.92
C SER A 84 4.98 13.63 3.55
N GLU A 85 5.01 13.51 4.88
CA GLU A 85 4.21 12.53 5.62
C GLU A 85 2.71 12.62 5.30
N THR A 86 2.20 13.81 4.98
CA THR A 86 0.80 14.01 4.56
C THR A 86 0.42 13.12 3.37
N TYR A 87 1.34 12.91 2.41
CA TYR A 87 1.15 12.04 1.25
C TYR A 87 1.44 10.56 1.55
N ALA A 88 2.06 10.27 2.70
CA ALA A 88 2.22 8.91 3.22
C ALA A 88 0.96 8.42 3.96
N ARG A 89 0.06 9.35 4.30
CA ARG A 89 -1.22 9.06 4.94
C ARG A 89 -2.33 9.00 3.91
N ASP A 90 -3.33 8.16 4.16
CA ASP A 90 -4.56 8.11 3.36
C ASP A 90 -5.45 9.35 3.63
N GLY A 91 -6.58 9.44 2.92
CA GLY A 91 -7.56 10.51 3.12
C GLY A 91 -8.17 10.56 4.51
N PHE A 92 -8.10 9.46 5.26
CA PHE A 92 -8.57 9.29 6.64
C PHE A 92 -7.46 9.54 7.68
N LYS A 93 -6.31 10.07 7.23
CA LYS A 93 -5.15 10.47 8.04
C LYS A 93 -4.38 9.32 8.67
N ARG A 94 -4.54 8.09 8.17
CA ARG A 94 -3.79 6.92 8.64
C ARG A 94 -2.58 6.66 7.76
N LEU A 95 -1.49 6.17 8.34
CA LEU A 95 -0.32 5.77 7.56
C LEU A 95 -0.70 4.63 6.62
N MET A 96 -0.35 4.78 5.35
CA MET A 96 -0.51 3.69 4.38
C MET A 96 0.53 2.62 4.63
N THR A 97 0.10 1.36 4.61
CA THR A 97 1.01 0.21 4.67
C THR A 97 1.62 -0.01 3.29
N TYR A 98 2.93 -0.20 3.24
CA TYR A 98 3.68 -0.53 2.04
C TYR A 98 4.31 -1.91 2.19
N VAL A 99 4.11 -2.73 1.17
CA VAL A 99 4.63 -4.11 1.07
C VAL A 99 5.31 -4.25 -0.27
N VAL A 100 6.52 -4.79 -0.30
CA VAL A 100 7.31 -4.92 -1.54
C VAL A 100 7.83 -6.35 -1.66
N GLU A 101 7.94 -6.84 -2.89
CA GLU A 101 8.66 -8.08 -3.15
C GLU A 101 10.13 -7.90 -2.75
N GLN A 102 10.59 -8.75 -1.83
CA GLN A 102 11.88 -8.57 -1.16
C GLN A 102 13.04 -8.66 -2.15
N GLU A 103 12.92 -9.52 -3.17
CA GLU A 103 13.92 -9.68 -4.23
C GLU A 103 14.10 -8.40 -5.04
N LEU A 104 13.04 -7.61 -5.25
CA LEU A 104 13.12 -6.35 -5.99
C LEU A 104 13.76 -5.20 -5.22
N ALA A 105 13.91 -5.33 -3.90
CA ALA A 105 14.46 -4.30 -3.02
C ALA A 105 15.96 -4.49 -2.69
N LYS A 106 16.55 -5.62 -3.11
CA LYS A 106 17.97 -5.93 -2.92
C LYS A 106 18.87 -4.98 -3.72
N LYS A 107 20.13 -4.87 -3.28
CA LYS A 107 21.16 -4.15 -4.04
C LYS A 107 21.59 -5.00 -5.25
N ASP A 108 22.02 -4.33 -6.31
CA ASP A 108 22.54 -4.94 -7.54
C ASP A 108 21.56 -5.91 -8.22
N THR A 109 20.27 -5.73 -7.95
CA THR A 109 19.19 -6.53 -8.52
C THR A 109 18.96 -6.19 -9.99
N ALA A 110 18.87 -7.22 -10.81
CA ALA A 110 18.45 -7.08 -12.19
C ALA A 110 16.92 -7.16 -12.23
N LEU A 111 16.24 -6.04 -11.96
CA LEU A 111 14.78 -5.99 -11.76
C LEU A 111 13.99 -6.83 -12.76
N GLN A 112 14.33 -6.78 -14.05
CA GLN A 112 13.63 -7.53 -15.09
C GLN A 112 13.78 -9.06 -14.99
N ASN A 113 14.81 -9.57 -14.33
CA ASN A 113 15.15 -10.99 -14.27
C ASN A 113 14.94 -11.62 -12.88
N GLU A 114 14.56 -10.82 -11.88
CA GLU A 114 14.33 -11.35 -10.54
C GLU A 114 13.11 -12.27 -10.51
N ARG A 115 13.22 -13.34 -9.74
CA ARG A 115 12.09 -14.23 -9.46
C ARG A 115 11.40 -13.75 -8.19
N GLY A 116 10.12 -13.43 -8.28
CA GLY A 116 9.29 -13.07 -7.14
C GLY A 116 8.05 -13.95 -7.08
N GLY A 117 6.99 -13.42 -6.47
CA GLY A 117 5.71 -14.10 -6.34
C GLY A 117 5.37 -14.47 -4.89
N LEU A 118 6.02 -13.83 -3.92
CA LEU A 118 5.62 -13.96 -2.51
C LEU A 118 4.32 -13.21 -2.23
N ILE A 119 4.06 -12.13 -2.97
CA ILE A 119 2.85 -11.32 -2.84
C ILE A 119 1.75 -11.86 -3.75
N THR A 120 0.59 -12.13 -3.17
CA THR A 120 -0.62 -12.51 -3.90
C THR A 120 -1.72 -11.49 -3.66
N VAL A 121 -2.36 -11.04 -4.74
CA VAL A 121 -3.60 -10.26 -4.64
C VAL A 121 -4.74 -11.06 -5.24
N LYS A 122 -5.86 -11.11 -4.54
CA LYS A 122 -7.08 -11.80 -4.93
C LYS A 122 -8.23 -10.81 -5.04
N ASN A 123 -9.20 -11.12 -5.89
CA ASN A 123 -10.47 -10.43 -5.92
C ASN A 123 -11.41 -10.92 -4.79
N GLU A 124 -12.59 -10.33 -4.71
CA GLU A 124 -13.62 -10.69 -3.71
C GLU A 124 -14.06 -12.15 -3.72
N GLU A 125 -14.00 -12.78 -4.90
CA GLU A 125 -14.37 -14.18 -5.12
C GLU A 125 -13.19 -15.14 -4.87
N ASN A 126 -12.11 -14.64 -4.27
CA ASN A 126 -10.88 -15.38 -3.95
C ASN A 126 -10.12 -15.88 -5.20
N GLY A 127 -10.41 -15.31 -6.38
CA GLY A 127 -9.66 -15.52 -7.62
C GLY A 127 -8.41 -14.64 -7.66
N SER A 128 -7.28 -15.18 -8.14
CA SER A 128 -6.04 -14.40 -8.32
C SER A 128 -6.22 -13.32 -9.39
N VAL A 129 -5.77 -12.09 -9.11
CA VAL A 129 -5.86 -10.96 -10.07
C VAL A 129 -4.74 -10.98 -11.10
N ILE A 130 -3.65 -11.71 -10.83
CA ILE A 130 -2.58 -12.01 -11.80
C ILE A 130 -2.65 -13.49 -12.15
N ALA A 131 -2.41 -13.81 -13.43
CA ALA A 131 -2.35 -15.18 -13.92
C ALA A 131 -1.26 -15.96 -13.18
N THR A 132 -1.60 -17.17 -12.73
CA THR A 132 -0.63 -18.07 -12.10
C THR A 132 0.50 -18.39 -13.09
N PRO A 133 1.78 -18.22 -12.69
CA PRO A 133 2.92 -18.63 -13.51
C PRO A 133 2.77 -20.07 -14.02
N GLN A 134 2.93 -20.29 -15.32
CA GLN A 134 3.01 -21.65 -15.87
C GLN A 134 4.42 -22.22 -15.67
N LYS A 135 4.55 -23.55 -15.63
CA LYS A 135 5.86 -24.23 -15.43
C LYS A 135 6.90 -23.86 -16.49
N GLU A 136 6.45 -23.45 -17.67
CA GLU A 136 7.28 -23.05 -18.80
C GLU A 136 7.80 -21.60 -18.69
N ASP A 137 7.19 -20.78 -17.83
CA ASP A 137 7.49 -19.36 -17.72
C ASP A 137 8.86 -19.16 -17.08
N ARG A 138 9.83 -18.77 -17.91
CA ARG A 138 11.20 -18.51 -17.45
C ARG A 138 11.30 -17.32 -16.49
N ASN A 139 10.38 -16.36 -16.63
CA ASN A 139 10.36 -15.12 -15.88
C ASN A 139 8.92 -14.58 -15.76
N PRO A 140 8.06 -15.26 -14.99
CA PRO A 140 6.67 -14.88 -14.88
C PRO A 140 6.51 -13.50 -14.24
N ASN A 141 5.48 -12.77 -14.66
CA ASN A 141 5.12 -11.51 -14.03
C ASN A 141 4.52 -11.77 -12.65
N PHE A 142 4.77 -10.87 -11.69
CA PHE A 142 4.29 -10.98 -10.31
C PHE A 142 4.04 -9.59 -9.72
N ILE A 143 3.34 -9.52 -8.58
CA ILE A 143 3.08 -8.27 -7.87
C ILE A 143 4.39 -7.73 -7.29
N ALA A 144 4.81 -6.54 -7.73
CA ALA A 144 6.04 -5.92 -7.23
C ALA A 144 5.85 -5.30 -5.84
N PHE A 145 4.70 -4.67 -5.62
CA PHE A 145 4.36 -4.06 -4.33
C PHE A 145 2.85 -3.88 -4.18
N VAL A 146 2.43 -3.62 -2.93
CA VAL A 146 1.07 -3.22 -2.55
C VAL A 146 1.16 -2.03 -1.59
N ILE A 147 0.35 -1.01 -1.84
CA ILE A 147 0.06 0.10 -0.93
C ILE A 147 -1.37 -0.07 -0.45
N ILE A 148 -1.57 -0.03 0.87
CA ILE A 148 -2.86 -0.26 1.51
C ILE A 148 -3.24 0.99 2.31
N SER A 149 -4.37 1.59 1.95
CA SER A 149 -5.12 2.49 2.82
C SER A 149 -6.08 1.65 3.65
N HIS A 150 -6.12 1.86 4.97
CA HIS A 150 -6.95 1.05 5.88
C HIS A 150 -8.36 1.61 6.09
N GLY A 151 -8.76 2.56 5.23
CA GLY A 151 -10.13 3.02 5.11
C GLY A 151 -10.57 3.95 6.22
N GLU A 152 -11.87 3.94 6.53
CA GLU A 152 -12.54 4.74 7.57
C GLU A 152 -12.46 4.07 8.96
N SER A 153 -12.46 2.74 9.03
CA SER A 153 -12.31 1.95 10.25
C SER A 153 -10.86 1.89 10.73
N GLY A 154 -9.89 1.86 9.81
CA GLY A 154 -8.46 1.92 10.13
C GLY A 154 -7.83 0.65 10.62
N GLY A 155 -8.63 -0.41 10.79
CA GLY A 155 -8.13 -1.69 11.26
C GLY A 155 -6.96 -2.15 10.38
N GLY A 156 -5.80 -2.37 11.00
CA GLY A 156 -4.57 -2.76 10.29
C GLY A 156 -3.55 -1.64 10.06
N ALA A 157 -3.92 -0.37 10.19
CA ALA A 157 -2.99 0.75 10.02
C ALA A 157 -1.99 0.82 11.16
N TYR A 158 -0.71 1.04 10.85
CA TYR A 158 0.29 1.32 11.86
C TYR A 158 0.01 2.67 12.54
N MET A 159 0.13 2.71 13.87
CA MET A 159 0.17 3.98 14.58
C MET A 159 1.44 4.77 14.21
N GLY A 160 2.57 4.07 14.04
CA GLY A 160 3.86 4.64 13.68
C GLY A 160 4.51 5.37 14.85
N ASN A 161 5.58 6.11 14.56
CA ASN A 161 6.30 6.94 15.52
C ASN A 161 6.63 6.21 16.84
N GLY A 162 7.30 5.06 16.75
CA GLY A 162 7.70 4.26 17.92
C GLY A 162 6.80 3.05 18.17
N GLN A 163 5.69 2.92 17.44
CA GLN A 163 4.72 1.86 17.64
C GLN A 163 4.46 1.09 16.34
N ALA A 164 4.92 -0.16 16.30
CA ALA A 164 4.48 -1.14 15.29
C ALA A 164 3.06 -1.67 15.54
N VAL A 165 2.41 -1.24 16.61
CA VAL A 165 1.05 -1.62 16.93
C VAL A 165 0.13 -1.08 15.84
N LYS A 166 -0.70 -1.99 15.30
CA LYS A 166 -1.73 -1.67 14.32
C LYS A 166 -3.01 -1.29 15.05
N LEU A 167 -3.77 -0.36 14.48
CA LEU A 167 -5.11 -0.04 14.96
C LEU A 167 -5.98 -1.30 14.90
N MET A 168 -6.70 -1.58 15.98
CA MET A 168 -7.72 -2.62 16.00
C MET A 168 -8.96 -2.07 15.30
N GLY A 169 -9.39 -2.72 14.22
CA GLY A 169 -10.71 -2.43 13.65
C GLY A 169 -11.79 -3.03 14.54
N GLU A 170 -12.95 -2.39 14.65
CA GLU A 170 -14.12 -2.99 15.29
C GLU A 170 -14.65 -4.14 14.42
N SER A 171 -14.65 -5.36 14.96
CA SER A 171 -15.20 -6.58 14.32
C SER A 171 -14.89 -6.70 12.80
N PRO A 172 -13.61 -6.73 12.41
CA PRO A 172 -13.21 -6.67 11.00
C PRO A 172 -13.69 -7.91 10.24
N SER A 173 -14.15 -7.71 9.01
CA SER A 173 -14.49 -8.81 8.10
C SER A 173 -13.30 -9.74 7.88
N SER A 174 -13.54 -10.96 7.39
CA SER A 174 -12.45 -11.87 7.03
C SER A 174 -11.53 -11.26 5.98
N GLN A 175 -12.08 -10.54 4.99
CA GLN A 175 -11.28 -9.89 3.95
C GLN A 175 -10.40 -8.77 4.52
N LYS A 176 -10.93 -7.95 5.44
CA LYS A 176 -10.14 -6.90 6.08
C LYS A 176 -9.00 -7.50 6.92
N ARG A 177 -9.27 -8.59 7.65
CA ARG A 177 -8.24 -9.31 8.41
C ARG A 177 -7.10 -9.80 7.52
N GLU A 178 -7.42 -10.35 6.35
CA GLU A 178 -6.43 -10.79 5.38
C GLU A 178 -5.47 -9.63 5.01
N ASN A 179 -6.01 -8.44 4.71
CA ASN A 179 -5.23 -7.30 4.25
C ASN A 179 -4.19 -6.77 5.26
N TYR A 180 -4.36 -7.05 6.55
CA TYR A 180 -3.39 -6.65 7.58
C TYR A 180 -2.72 -7.80 8.32
N ASP A 181 -3.03 -9.06 8.01
CA ASP A 181 -2.31 -10.23 8.52
C ASP A 181 -0.91 -10.35 7.87
N GLU A 182 -0.06 -11.23 8.38
CA GLU A 182 1.35 -11.31 7.95
C GLU A 182 1.60 -12.34 6.84
N ASN A 183 0.57 -12.78 6.11
CA ASN A 183 0.70 -13.90 5.19
C ASN A 183 1.14 -13.52 3.74
N LEU A 184 1.06 -12.23 3.35
CA LEU A 184 1.29 -11.67 1.99
C LEU A 184 0.21 -11.95 0.93
N ILE A 185 -0.95 -12.39 1.37
CA ILE A 185 -2.16 -12.50 0.57
C ILE A 185 -3.00 -11.28 0.89
N PHE A 186 -3.50 -10.64 -0.15
CA PHE A 186 -4.33 -9.45 -0.05
C PHE A 186 -5.60 -9.66 -0.84
N ILE A 187 -6.70 -9.09 -0.37
CA ILE A 187 -8.01 -9.18 -1.01
C ILE A 187 -8.44 -7.77 -1.40
N GLU A 188 -8.56 -7.56 -2.71
CA GLU A 188 -9.23 -6.40 -3.29
C GLU A 188 -10.74 -6.62 -3.20
N SER A 189 -11.40 -5.83 -2.35
CA SER A 189 -12.82 -5.98 -2.07
C SER A 189 -13.53 -4.68 -1.74
N SER A 190 -14.65 -4.45 -2.42
CA SER A 190 -15.68 -3.44 -2.14
C SER A 190 -16.44 -3.67 -0.83
N GLN A 191 -16.33 -4.86 -0.22
CA GLN A 191 -16.91 -5.18 1.09
C GLN A 191 -16.01 -4.75 2.25
N THR A 192 -14.82 -4.25 1.96
CA THR A 192 -13.93 -3.63 2.93
C THR A 192 -13.79 -2.15 2.63
N ASP A 193 -13.46 -1.37 3.65
CA ASP A 193 -13.05 0.02 3.48
C ASP A 193 -11.57 0.16 3.09
N ASP A 194 -10.83 -0.94 2.98
CA ASP A 194 -9.45 -0.93 2.53
C ASP A 194 -9.39 -0.56 1.04
N ILE A 195 -8.39 0.25 0.69
CA ILE A 195 -8.14 0.63 -0.70
C ILE A 195 -6.73 0.17 -1.05
N LEU A 196 -6.66 -0.89 -1.85
CA LEU A 196 -5.40 -1.47 -2.32
C LEU A 196 -4.99 -0.78 -3.62
N ARG A 197 -3.73 -0.39 -3.69
CA ARG A 197 -3.06 -0.02 -4.93
C ARG A 197 -1.83 -0.90 -5.09
N TRP A 198 -1.78 -1.68 -6.16
CA TRP A 198 -0.68 -2.59 -6.44
C TRP A 198 -0.30 -2.47 -7.91
N GLU A 199 0.93 -2.85 -8.22
CA GLU A 199 1.40 -2.93 -9.60
C GLU A 199 2.22 -4.21 -9.77
N SER A 200 2.06 -4.86 -10.92
CA SER A 200 2.96 -5.94 -11.29
C SER A 200 4.33 -5.37 -11.68
N ARG A 201 5.38 -6.19 -11.52
CA ARG A 201 6.75 -5.81 -11.88
C ARG A 201 6.82 -5.29 -13.31
N ASP A 202 6.27 -6.04 -14.26
CA ASP A 202 6.43 -5.71 -15.67
C ASP A 202 5.61 -4.48 -16.06
N GLN A 203 4.38 -4.34 -15.54
CA GLN A 203 3.57 -3.13 -15.76
C GLN A 203 4.24 -1.91 -15.14
N PHE A 204 4.76 -2.02 -13.92
CA PHE A 204 5.41 -0.91 -13.26
C PHE A 204 6.63 -0.41 -14.05
N LEU A 205 7.53 -1.33 -14.41
CA LEU A 205 8.75 -0.98 -15.16
C LEU A 205 8.43 -0.39 -16.53
N LYS A 206 7.43 -0.94 -17.23
CA LYS A 206 7.00 -0.47 -18.55
C LYS A 206 6.37 0.93 -18.50
N HIS A 207 5.47 1.18 -17.55
CA HIS A 207 4.69 2.42 -17.53
C HIS A 207 5.39 3.58 -16.83
N TYR A 208 6.25 3.29 -15.83
CA TYR A 208 6.77 4.34 -14.95
C TYR A 208 8.30 4.48 -14.97
N VAL A 209 9.06 3.48 -15.40
CA VAL A 209 10.54 3.49 -15.28
C VAL A 209 11.25 3.67 -16.63
N GLY A 210 10.52 3.84 -17.73
CA GLY A 210 11.08 4.19 -19.05
C GLY A 210 12.10 3.20 -19.63
N ARG A 211 12.31 2.04 -18.99
CA ARG A 211 13.18 0.98 -19.50
C ARG A 211 12.36 0.13 -20.46
N HIS A 212 12.57 0.39 -21.75
CA HIS A 212 12.20 -0.57 -22.78
C HIS A 212 13.03 -1.86 -22.57
N PRO A 213 12.43 -3.05 -22.74
CA PRO A 213 13.14 -4.32 -22.69
C PRO A 213 14.26 -4.40 -23.73
#